data_AF-A0A1M6M9K4-F1
#
_entry.id   AF-A0A1M6M9K4-F1
#
_cell.length_a   1.000
_cell.length_b   1.000
_cell.length_c   1.000
_cell.angle_alpha   90.00
_cell.angle_beta   90.00
_cell.angle_gamma   90.00
#
_symmetry.space_group_name_H-M   'P 1'
#
loop_
_entity.id
_entity.type
_entity.pdbx_description
1 polymer ?
#
loop_
_entity_poly.entity_id
_entity_poly.type
_entity_poly.pdbx_seq_one_letter_code
_entity_poly.pdbx_strand_id
1 'polypeptide(L)'
;MPKPEFNMDYLMELADEMSKNNMVPYEDLPKYDLFLSQVIDYLNDKFTEEKYTNNIVQNYIKSEIISKPEDGKKRGYTKLHLTQLVLLSYMRPVLTSEEIRKVFRLAFNEINDRGDDIISWENAYKIFSEIQMDSFKEFLANPFLDDDKLDSIVEKLDLKDKEQERIKLFLAVMSLIAQASVIKKMVQRLVSEYHE
;
A
#
# COMPACT_ATOMS: atom_id res chain seq x y z
N MET A 1 -4.24 -29.43 -5.84
CA MET A 1 -5.62 -28.94 -6.03
C MET A 1 -5.75 -28.48 -7.48
N PRO A 2 -6.88 -28.73 -8.17
CA PRO A 2 -7.13 -28.14 -9.49
C PRO A 2 -7.15 -26.61 -9.37
N LYS A 3 -6.66 -25.90 -10.38
CA LYS A 3 -6.74 -24.43 -10.42
C LYS A 3 -8.22 -24.03 -10.57
N PRO A 4 -8.71 -23.04 -9.81
CA PRO A 4 -10.05 -22.52 -9.99
C PRO A 4 -10.21 -21.96 -11.41
N GLU A 5 -11.42 -22.11 -11.96
CA GLU A 5 -11.83 -21.52 -13.23
C GLU A 5 -11.86 -20.00 -13.09
N PHE A 6 -11.33 -19.27 -14.07
CA PHE A 6 -11.32 -17.81 -14.03
C PHE A 6 -12.71 -17.24 -14.28
N ASN A 7 -13.25 -16.58 -13.27
CA ASN A 7 -14.45 -15.76 -13.34
C ASN A 7 -14.29 -14.52 -12.43
N MET A 8 -15.28 -13.62 -12.47
CA MET A 8 -15.26 -12.40 -11.68
C MET A 8 -15.34 -12.66 -10.17
N ASP A 9 -16.05 -13.70 -9.74
CA ASP A 9 -16.09 -14.11 -8.33
C ASP A 9 -14.70 -14.45 -7.80
N TYR A 10 -13.93 -15.24 -8.57
CA TYR A 10 -12.54 -15.56 -8.24
C TYR A 10 -11.64 -14.32 -8.20
N LEU A 11 -11.84 -13.37 -9.12
CA LEU A 11 -11.10 -12.11 -9.10
C LEU A 11 -11.44 -11.28 -7.84
N MET A 12 -12.70 -11.29 -7.42
CA MET A 12 -13.16 -10.61 -6.21
C MET A 12 -12.65 -11.28 -4.94
N GLU A 13 -12.64 -12.60 -4.88
CA GLU A 13 -12.03 -13.35 -3.78
C GLU A 13 -10.55 -13.01 -3.66
N LEU A 14 -9.80 -12.99 -4.77
CA LEU A 14 -8.41 -12.58 -4.77
C LEU A 14 -8.23 -11.14 -4.27
N ALA A 15 -9.07 -10.21 -4.71
CA ALA A 15 -9.02 -8.82 -4.26
C ALA A 15 -9.30 -8.70 -2.75
N ASP A 16 -10.31 -9.41 -2.23
CA ASP A 16 -10.65 -9.45 -0.81
C ASP A 16 -9.52 -10.06 0.03
N GLU A 17 -8.94 -11.19 -0.40
CA GLU A 17 -7.80 -11.80 0.28
C GLU A 17 -6.58 -10.87 0.33
N MET A 18 -6.24 -10.22 -0.78
CA MET A 18 -5.12 -9.28 -0.85
C MET A 18 -5.38 -8.04 0.02
N SER A 19 -6.63 -7.58 0.14
CA SER A 19 -6.98 -6.40 0.94
C SER A 19 -6.81 -6.59 2.44
N LYS A 20 -7.18 -7.77 2.96
CA LYS A 20 -7.12 -8.09 4.39
C LYS A 20 -5.70 -8.06 4.93
N ASN A 21 -4.72 -8.31 4.04
CA ASN A 21 -3.30 -8.23 4.36
C ASN A 21 -2.71 -6.84 4.13
N ASN A 22 -3.37 -6.00 3.34
CA ASN A 22 -2.84 -4.70 2.92
C ASN A 22 -3.07 -3.58 3.91
N MET A 23 -3.93 -3.70 4.93
CA MET A 23 -4.18 -2.58 5.85
C MET A 23 -4.10 -2.99 7.32
N VAL A 24 -3.24 -2.31 8.08
CA VAL A 24 -3.17 -2.48 9.53
C VAL A 24 -3.94 -1.35 10.22
N PRO A 25 -4.99 -1.64 11.00
CA PRO A 25 -5.64 -0.60 11.82
C PRO A 25 -4.66 0.06 12.78
N TYR A 26 -4.82 1.37 13.02
CA TYR A 26 -3.93 2.10 13.94
C TYR A 26 -3.89 1.47 15.35
N GLU A 27 -5.02 0.96 15.80
CA GLU A 27 -5.16 0.37 17.14
C GLU A 27 -4.43 -0.97 17.28
N ASP A 28 -4.15 -1.63 16.16
CA ASP A 28 -3.44 -2.91 16.10
C ASP A 28 -1.91 -2.72 16.02
N LEU A 29 -1.44 -1.49 15.77
CA LEU A 29 -0.01 -1.20 15.85
C LEU A 29 0.50 -1.47 17.28
N PRO A 30 1.65 -2.14 17.44
CA PRO A 30 2.25 -2.44 18.74
C PRO A 30 2.25 -1.24 19.69
N LYS A 31 1.72 -1.44 20.90
CA LYS A 31 1.59 -0.39 21.94
C LYS A 31 2.87 -0.15 22.72
N TYR A 32 3.77 -1.12 22.76
CA TYR A 32 5.04 -1.05 23.49
C TYR A 32 6.18 -0.70 22.55
N ASP A 33 7.18 0.02 23.06
CA ASP A 33 8.37 0.36 22.30
C ASP A 33 9.16 -0.90 21.92
N LEU A 34 9.56 -0.95 20.66
CA LEU A 34 10.22 -2.10 20.06
C LEU A 34 11.73 -1.90 19.94
N PHE A 35 12.46 -3.01 19.96
CA PHE A 35 13.82 -3.04 19.41
C PHE A 35 13.76 -3.01 17.88
N LEU A 36 14.83 -2.52 17.24
CA LEU A 36 14.94 -2.51 15.78
C LEU A 36 14.69 -3.89 15.14
N SER A 37 15.19 -4.98 15.74
CA SER A 37 14.94 -6.33 15.22
C SER A 37 13.45 -6.66 15.19
N GLN A 38 12.71 -6.30 16.23
CA GLN A 38 11.25 -6.53 16.32
C GLN A 38 10.49 -5.66 15.32
N VAL A 39 10.95 -4.43 15.06
CA VAL A 39 10.38 -3.58 14.01
C VAL A 39 10.56 -4.24 12.64
N ILE A 40 11.75 -4.77 12.35
CA ILE A 40 12.02 -5.47 11.09
C ILE A 40 11.15 -6.72 10.97
N ASP A 41 11.05 -7.53 12.02
CA ASP A 41 10.21 -8.73 12.03
C ASP A 41 8.74 -8.36 11.78
N TYR A 42 8.25 -7.32 12.44
CA TYR A 42 6.89 -6.79 12.25
C TYR A 42 6.65 -6.34 10.81
N LEU A 43 7.57 -5.55 10.22
CA LEU A 43 7.41 -5.08 8.84
C LEU A 43 7.46 -6.23 7.83
N ASN A 44 8.32 -7.22 8.01
CA ASN A 44 8.41 -8.37 7.11
C ASN A 44 7.23 -9.34 7.25
N ASP A 45 6.57 -9.40 8.42
CA ASP A 45 5.33 -10.15 8.62
C ASP A 45 4.15 -9.47 7.90
N LYS A 46 4.07 -8.14 7.96
CA LYS A 46 2.97 -7.37 7.35
C LYS A 46 3.15 -7.08 5.87
N PHE A 47 4.37 -6.89 5.41
CA PHE A 47 4.70 -6.56 4.03
C PHE A 47 5.53 -7.67 3.43
N THR A 48 4.90 -8.82 3.17
CA THR A 48 5.57 -10.07 2.75
C THR A 48 6.28 -9.98 1.40
N GLU A 49 5.84 -9.07 0.53
CA GLU A 49 6.49 -8.79 -0.76
C GLU A 49 7.69 -7.86 -0.61
N GLU A 50 7.81 -7.19 0.53
CA GLU A 50 8.93 -6.32 0.88
C GLU A 50 9.94 -7.06 1.76
N LYS A 51 11.21 -6.64 1.66
CA LYS A 51 12.27 -7.17 2.52
C LYS A 51 12.98 -6.06 3.27
N TYR A 52 12.59 -5.88 4.53
CA TYR A 52 13.24 -4.97 5.46
C TYR A 52 14.48 -5.63 6.09
N THR A 53 15.54 -4.83 6.16
CA THR A 53 16.78 -5.16 6.86
C THR A 53 17.16 -4.00 7.76
N ASN A 54 18.07 -4.25 8.70
CA ASN A 54 18.64 -3.20 9.55
C ASN A 54 19.13 -2.01 8.71
N ASN A 55 19.92 -2.28 7.67
CA ASN A 55 20.46 -1.22 6.80
C ASN A 55 19.36 -0.38 6.13
N ILE A 56 18.26 -1.00 5.71
CA ILE A 56 17.16 -0.27 5.06
C ILE A 56 16.51 0.71 6.06
N VAL A 57 16.14 0.24 7.25
CA VAL A 57 15.54 1.11 8.29
C VAL A 57 16.51 2.20 8.72
N GLN A 58 17.79 1.86 8.91
CA GLN A 58 18.83 2.83 9.27
C GLN A 58 19.06 3.88 8.19
N ASN A 59 18.96 3.52 6.91
CA ASN A 59 19.08 4.48 5.81
C ASN A 59 17.92 5.48 5.81
N TYR A 60 16.70 5.06 6.14
CA TYR A 60 15.57 5.98 6.28
C TYR A 60 15.75 6.95 7.45
N ILE A 61 16.33 6.51 8.57
CA ILE A 61 16.65 7.39 9.70
C ILE A 61 17.76 8.38 9.32
N LYS A 62 18.87 7.90 8.74
CA LYS A 62 19.99 8.74 8.32
C LYS A 62 19.60 9.75 7.27
N SER A 63 18.68 9.36 6.40
CA SER A 63 18.12 10.24 5.39
C SER A 63 16.98 11.08 5.94
N GLU A 64 16.62 11.03 7.22
CA GLU A 64 15.56 11.87 7.80
C GLU A 64 14.20 11.72 7.06
N ILE A 65 13.88 10.49 6.68
CA ILE A 65 12.56 10.12 6.12
C ILE A 65 11.66 9.61 7.25
N ILE A 66 12.26 8.96 8.25
CA ILE A 66 11.60 8.60 9.50
C ILE A 66 12.38 9.22 10.66
N SER A 67 11.70 9.46 11.78
CA SER A 67 12.31 10.08 12.95
C SER A 67 13.33 9.15 13.59
N LYS A 68 14.31 9.73 14.29
CA LYS A 68 15.25 8.96 15.09
C LYS A 68 14.50 8.28 16.24
N PRO A 69 14.81 7.00 16.55
CA PRO A 69 14.27 6.34 17.73
C PRO A 69 14.65 7.11 18.98
N GLU A 70 13.88 6.95 20.06
CA GLU A 70 14.15 7.69 21.30
C GLU A 70 15.59 7.50 21.81
N ASP A 71 16.28 8.62 22.04
CA ASP A 71 17.70 8.64 22.37
C ASP A 71 18.04 7.82 23.61
N GLY A 72 19.14 7.08 23.54
CA GLY A 72 19.66 6.28 24.64
C GLY A 72 18.86 5.00 24.95
N LYS A 73 17.77 4.72 24.24
CA LYS A 73 16.96 3.51 24.43
C LYS A 73 17.26 2.44 23.39
N LYS A 74 17.60 1.23 23.86
CA LYS A 74 17.66 0.04 22.98
C LYS A 74 16.28 -0.29 22.39
N ARG A 75 15.21 -0.06 23.15
CA ARG A 75 13.80 -0.06 22.71
C ARG A 75 13.34 1.37 22.50
N GLY A 76 13.74 1.98 21.39
CA GLY A 76 13.42 3.37 21.07
C GLY A 76 12.36 3.54 19.99
N TYR A 77 11.88 2.44 19.39
CA TYR A 77 10.90 2.50 18.30
C TYR A 77 9.49 2.46 18.87
N THR A 78 8.93 3.65 19.07
CA THR A 78 7.58 3.86 19.57
C THR A 78 6.52 3.60 18.48
N LYS A 79 5.24 3.62 18.87
CA LYS A 79 4.09 3.53 17.94
C LYS A 79 4.14 4.59 16.83
N LEU A 80 4.71 5.77 17.09
CA LEU A 80 4.91 6.81 16.08
C LEU A 80 5.89 6.37 14.98
N HIS A 81 7.02 5.77 15.35
CA HIS A 81 7.98 5.25 14.38
C HIS A 81 7.37 4.13 13.53
N LEU A 82 6.56 3.28 14.15
CA LEU A 82 5.81 2.24 13.43
C LEU A 82 4.81 2.86 12.46
N THR A 83 4.11 3.93 12.85
CA THR A 83 3.16 4.64 11.98
C THR A 83 3.87 5.19 10.74
N GLN A 84 5.03 5.86 10.92
CA GLN A 84 5.85 6.36 9.82
C GLN A 84 6.33 5.24 8.90
N LEU A 85 6.84 4.15 9.48
CA LEU A 85 7.35 3.00 8.73
C LEU A 85 6.26 2.25 7.96
N VAL A 86 5.06 2.12 8.52
CA VAL A 86 3.93 1.47 7.84
C VAL A 86 3.43 2.33 6.68
N LEU A 87 3.28 3.66 6.86
CA LEU A 87 2.96 4.57 5.75
C LEU A 87 4.04 4.54 4.66
N LEU A 88 5.31 4.52 5.07
CA LEU A 88 6.44 4.36 4.16
C LEU A 88 6.36 3.06 3.37
N SER A 89 6.01 1.94 4.00
CA SER A 89 5.86 0.64 3.33
C SER A 89 4.79 0.65 2.23
N TYR A 90 3.72 1.44 2.38
CA TYR A 90 2.72 1.58 1.31
C TYR A 90 3.25 2.34 0.09
N MET A 91 4.16 3.29 0.30
CA MET A 91 4.71 4.11 -0.77
C MET A 91 5.93 3.47 -1.45
N ARG A 92 6.74 2.72 -0.71
CA ARG A 92 8.03 2.18 -1.15
C ARG A 92 7.99 1.36 -2.45
N PRO A 93 6.95 0.54 -2.75
CA PRO A 93 6.87 -0.17 -4.02
C PRO A 93 6.73 0.76 -5.24
N VAL A 94 6.27 2.00 -5.03
CA VAL A 94 5.88 2.94 -6.08
C VAL A 94 6.83 4.14 -6.16
N LEU A 95 7.34 4.59 -5.02
CA LEU A 95 8.09 5.83 -4.85
C LEU A 95 9.51 5.61 -4.34
N THR A 96 10.41 6.47 -4.81
CA THR A 96 11.77 6.57 -4.29
C THR A 96 11.80 7.18 -2.90
N SER A 97 12.89 6.96 -2.16
CA SER A 97 13.10 7.55 -0.83
C SER A 97 12.93 9.08 -0.80
N GLU A 98 13.37 9.76 -1.86
CA GLU A 98 13.25 11.22 -1.94
C GLU A 98 11.80 11.67 -2.19
N GLU A 99 11.06 10.97 -3.06
CA GLU A 99 9.64 11.22 -3.27
C GLU A 99 8.82 10.96 -2.00
N ILE A 100 9.14 9.91 -1.24
CA ILE A 100 8.51 9.61 0.05
C ILE A 100 8.75 10.75 1.04
N ARG A 101 9.99 11.23 1.16
CA ARG A 101 10.33 12.40 2.00
C ARG A 101 9.43 13.58 1.65
N LYS A 102 9.30 13.85 0.35
CA LYS A 102 8.49 14.97 -0.16
C LYS A 102 7.02 14.82 0.20
N VAL A 103 6.46 13.62 0.09
CA VAL A 103 5.07 13.34 0.51
C VAL A 103 4.89 13.61 2.00
N PHE A 104 5.80 13.12 2.86
CA PHE A 104 5.71 13.39 4.30
C PHE A 104 5.80 14.89 4.63
N ARG A 105 6.64 15.64 3.92
CA ARG A 105 6.78 17.09 4.11
C ARG A 105 5.52 17.91 3.77
N LEU A 106 4.54 17.33 3.07
CA LEU A 106 3.25 18.00 2.85
C LEU A 106 2.44 18.18 4.14
N ALA A 107 2.73 17.38 5.18
CA ALA A 107 1.99 17.40 6.45
C ALA A 107 2.90 17.51 7.68
N PHE A 108 4.17 17.09 7.55
CA PHE A 108 5.15 17.01 8.63
C PHE A 108 6.43 17.73 8.22
N ASN A 109 6.58 18.99 8.62
CA ASN A 109 7.65 19.87 8.12
C ASN A 109 9.03 19.32 8.46
N GLU A 110 9.24 18.96 9.73
CA GLU A 110 10.49 18.43 10.24
C GLU A 110 10.28 17.05 10.87
N ILE A 111 10.88 16.00 10.30
CA ILE A 111 10.59 14.62 10.74
C ILE A 111 10.96 14.37 12.22
N ASN A 112 11.93 15.12 12.74
CA ASN A 112 12.42 15.01 14.11
C ASN A 112 11.87 16.11 15.04
N ASP A 113 11.12 17.09 14.52
CA ASP A 113 10.48 18.15 15.30
C ASP A 113 9.03 18.33 14.86
N ARG A 114 8.10 18.09 15.78
CA ARG A 114 6.66 18.04 15.50
C ARG A 114 5.94 19.32 15.91
N GLY A 115 6.69 20.36 16.31
CA GLY A 115 6.12 21.59 16.88
C GLY A 115 5.23 22.38 15.91
N ASP A 116 5.41 22.17 14.61
CA ASP A 116 4.74 22.87 13.52
C ASP A 116 4.03 21.95 12.51
N ASP A 117 3.88 20.65 12.85
CA ASP A 117 3.15 19.68 12.02
C ASP A 117 1.69 20.13 11.80
N ILE A 118 1.20 20.04 10.56
CA ILE A 118 -0.17 20.43 10.18
C ILE A 118 -1.21 19.48 10.83
N ILE A 119 -0.85 18.20 10.96
CA ILE A 119 -1.67 17.15 11.55
C ILE A 119 -0.78 16.16 12.29
N SER A 120 -1.29 15.49 13.32
CA SER A 120 -0.54 14.41 13.99
C SER A 120 -0.43 13.15 13.12
N TRP A 121 0.66 12.39 13.28
CA TRP A 121 0.85 11.10 12.62
C TRP A 121 -0.29 10.11 12.89
N GLU A 122 -0.84 10.10 14.10
CA GLU A 122 -1.98 9.27 14.45
C GLU A 122 -3.23 9.64 13.64
N ASN A 123 -3.57 10.93 13.60
CA ASN A 123 -4.76 11.39 12.88
C ASN A 123 -4.59 11.17 11.37
N ALA A 124 -3.42 11.48 10.81
CA ALA A 124 -3.13 11.23 9.41
C ALA A 124 -3.29 9.74 9.05
N TYR A 125 -2.76 8.84 9.89
CA TYR A 125 -2.88 7.40 9.69
C TYR A 125 -4.33 6.90 9.80
N LYS A 126 -5.07 7.37 10.80
CA LYS A 126 -6.48 7.00 11.01
C LYS A 126 -7.35 7.43 9.83
N ILE A 127 -7.21 8.68 9.38
CA ILE A 127 -7.93 9.22 8.21
C ILE A 127 -7.57 8.43 6.96
N PHE A 128 -6.27 8.21 6.72
CA PHE A 128 -5.82 7.37 5.60
C PHE A 128 -6.44 5.98 5.65
N SER A 129 -6.48 5.36 6.84
CA SER A 129 -7.02 4.01 7.02
C SER A 129 -8.51 3.93 6.74
N GLU A 130 -9.27 4.90 7.23
CA GLU A 130 -10.71 4.99 6.97
C GLU A 130 -11.00 5.16 5.48
N ILE A 131 -10.32 6.10 4.81
CA ILE A 131 -10.47 6.34 3.36
C ILE A 131 -10.17 5.08 2.55
N GLN A 132 -9.10 4.35 2.89
CA GLN A 132 -8.73 3.12 2.17
C GLN A 132 -9.73 2.00 2.42
N MET A 133 -10.19 1.80 3.65
CA MET A 133 -11.19 0.79 3.97
C MET A 133 -12.50 1.02 3.20
N ASP A 134 -12.93 2.29 3.08
CA ASP A 134 -14.15 2.61 2.36
C ASP A 134 -13.97 2.50 0.83
N SER A 135 -12.84 2.99 0.31
CA SER A 135 -12.48 2.81 -1.12
C SER A 135 -12.46 1.33 -1.50
N PHE A 136 -12.00 0.47 -0.59
CA PHE A 136 -11.95 -0.97 -0.84
C PHE A 136 -13.33 -1.63 -0.79
N LYS A 137 -14.20 -1.24 0.15
CA LYS A 137 -15.59 -1.72 0.16
C LYS A 137 -16.32 -1.34 -1.13
N GLU A 138 -16.11 -0.11 -1.61
CA GLU A 138 -16.68 0.34 -2.88
C GLU A 138 -16.12 -0.45 -4.07
N PHE A 139 -14.81 -0.73 -4.06
CA PHE A 139 -14.14 -1.55 -5.08
C PHE A 139 -14.72 -2.97 -5.15
N LEU A 140 -14.96 -3.62 -4.01
CA LEU A 140 -15.60 -4.95 -3.97
C LEU A 140 -17.07 -4.90 -4.39
N ALA A 141 -17.78 -3.82 -4.08
CA ALA A 141 -19.19 -3.68 -4.45
C ALA A 141 -19.39 -3.38 -5.94
N ASN A 142 -18.41 -2.76 -6.60
CA ASN A 142 -18.48 -2.37 -8.02
C ASN A 142 -17.30 -2.95 -8.80
N PRO A 143 -17.46 -4.13 -9.43
CA PRO A 143 -16.41 -4.78 -10.18
C PRO A 143 -15.78 -3.88 -11.24
N PHE A 144 -14.44 -3.87 -11.27
CA PHE A 144 -13.67 -3.10 -12.25
C PHE A 144 -13.95 -3.54 -13.70
N LEU A 145 -14.36 -4.79 -13.88
CA LEU A 145 -14.73 -5.35 -15.17
C LEU A 145 -16.21 -5.70 -15.11
N ASP A 146 -16.97 -5.06 -15.99
CA ASP A 146 -18.35 -5.40 -16.27
C ASP A 146 -18.38 -6.78 -16.96
N ASP A 147 -18.85 -7.78 -16.24
CA ASP A 147 -18.86 -9.18 -16.66
C ASP A 147 -19.73 -9.39 -17.90
N ASP A 148 -20.92 -8.77 -17.92
CA ASP A 148 -21.83 -8.80 -19.06
C ASP A 148 -21.16 -8.22 -20.31
N LYS A 149 -20.35 -7.17 -20.12
CA LYS A 149 -19.59 -6.57 -21.22
C LYS A 149 -18.45 -7.48 -21.69
N LEU A 150 -17.72 -8.12 -20.78
CA LEU A 150 -16.67 -9.07 -21.14
C LEU A 150 -17.25 -10.28 -21.88
N ASP A 151 -18.35 -10.83 -21.37
CA ASP A 151 -19.04 -11.98 -21.93
C ASP A 151 -19.57 -11.67 -23.32
N SER A 152 -20.25 -10.54 -23.49
CA SER A 152 -20.75 -10.12 -24.80
C SER A 152 -19.65 -9.85 -25.84
N ILE A 153 -18.43 -9.50 -25.41
CA ILE A 153 -17.27 -9.35 -26.31
C ILE A 153 -16.72 -10.71 -26.68
N VAL A 154 -16.56 -11.60 -25.70
CA VAL A 154 -15.93 -12.91 -25.88
C VAL A 154 -16.83 -13.88 -26.65
N GLU A 155 -18.14 -13.85 -26.42
CA GLU A 155 -19.13 -14.62 -27.18
C GLU A 155 -19.11 -14.30 -28.68
N LYS A 156 -18.79 -13.05 -29.05
CA LYS A 156 -18.68 -12.63 -30.47
C LYS A 156 -17.43 -13.19 -31.17
N LEU A 157 -16.49 -13.78 -30.44
CA LEU A 157 -15.22 -14.26 -30.99
C LEU A 157 -15.27 -15.73 -31.45
N ASP A 158 -16.40 -16.43 -31.28
CA ASP A 158 -16.60 -17.85 -31.68
C ASP A 158 -15.47 -18.78 -31.20
N LEU A 159 -15.06 -18.60 -29.94
CA LEU A 159 -13.97 -19.33 -29.30
C LEU A 159 -14.48 -20.53 -28.50
N LYS A 160 -13.64 -21.56 -28.31
CA LYS A 160 -13.94 -22.66 -27.39
C LYS A 160 -13.90 -22.19 -25.94
N ASP A 161 -14.63 -22.84 -25.04
CA ASP A 161 -14.75 -22.46 -23.61
C ASP A 161 -13.41 -22.15 -22.93
N LYS A 162 -12.41 -23.02 -23.11
CA LYS A 162 -11.06 -22.82 -22.54
C LYS A 162 -10.30 -21.63 -23.15
N GLU A 163 -10.57 -21.30 -24.40
CA GLU A 163 -9.98 -20.14 -25.07
C GLU A 163 -10.67 -18.84 -24.62
N GLN A 164 -12.00 -18.89 -24.43
CA GLN A 164 -12.77 -17.80 -23.85
C GLN A 164 -12.25 -17.42 -22.46
N GLU A 165 -12.10 -18.40 -21.56
CA GLU A 165 -11.55 -18.20 -20.21
C GLU A 165 -10.17 -17.51 -20.24
N ARG A 166 -9.28 -17.96 -21.13
CA ARG A 166 -7.94 -17.37 -21.30
C ARG A 166 -7.99 -15.93 -21.79
N ILE A 167 -8.91 -15.61 -22.71
CA ILE A 167 -9.08 -14.24 -23.21
C ILE A 167 -9.67 -13.34 -22.12
N LYS A 168 -10.66 -13.82 -21.35
CA LYS A 168 -11.21 -13.07 -20.19
C LYS A 168 -10.09 -12.75 -19.18
N LEU A 169 -9.28 -13.73 -18.80
CA LEU A 169 -8.14 -13.53 -17.91
C LEU A 169 -7.12 -12.54 -18.48
N PHE A 170 -6.78 -12.67 -19.78
CA PHE A 170 -5.87 -11.74 -20.44
C PHE A 170 -6.39 -10.30 -20.39
N LEU A 171 -7.66 -10.07 -20.74
CA LEU A 171 -8.27 -8.75 -20.70
C LEU A 171 -8.30 -8.18 -19.29
N ALA A 172 -8.59 -9.01 -18.29
CA ALA A 172 -8.59 -8.60 -16.89
C ALA A 172 -7.21 -8.14 -16.43
N VAL A 173 -6.17 -8.96 -16.68
CA VAL A 173 -4.78 -8.62 -16.35
C VAL A 173 -4.33 -7.34 -17.06
N MET A 174 -4.61 -7.21 -18.35
CA MET A 174 -4.24 -6.01 -19.12
C MET A 174 -4.93 -4.75 -18.58
N SER A 175 -6.20 -4.86 -18.19
CA SER A 175 -6.95 -3.73 -17.65
C SER A 175 -6.41 -3.29 -16.29
N LEU A 176 -6.11 -4.23 -15.39
CA LEU A 176 -5.49 -3.94 -14.09
C LEU A 176 -4.12 -3.26 -14.24
N ILE A 177 -3.28 -3.76 -15.16
CA ILE A 177 -1.97 -3.14 -15.46
C ILE A 177 -2.15 -1.72 -16.00
N ALA A 178 -3.11 -1.50 -16.90
CA ALA A 178 -3.39 -0.17 -17.45
C ALA A 178 -3.80 0.82 -16.36
N GLN A 179 -4.67 0.42 -15.43
CA GLN A 179 -5.05 1.25 -14.28
C GLN A 179 -3.87 1.54 -13.36
N ALA A 180 -3.11 0.51 -12.97
CA ALA A 180 -1.94 0.67 -12.10
C ALA A 180 -0.94 1.65 -12.72
N SER A 181 -0.75 1.60 -14.05
CA SER A 181 0.10 2.54 -14.78
C SER A 181 -0.41 3.98 -14.71
N VAL A 182 -1.73 4.20 -14.83
CA VAL A 182 -2.33 5.54 -14.71
C VAL A 182 -2.19 6.06 -13.28
N ILE A 183 -2.51 5.24 -12.27
CA ILE A 183 -2.36 5.60 -10.85
C ILE A 183 -0.91 5.96 -10.55
N LYS A 184 0.06 5.12 -10.96
CA LYS A 184 1.48 5.39 -10.78
C LYS A 184 1.89 6.74 -11.37
N LYS A 185 1.47 7.03 -12.60
CA LYS A 185 1.78 8.31 -13.26
C LYS A 185 1.14 9.50 -12.54
N MET A 186 -0.10 9.35 -12.04
CA MET A 186 -0.76 10.39 -11.25
C MET A 186 0.01 10.68 -9.96
N VAL A 187 0.41 9.64 -9.22
CA VAL A 187 1.21 9.82 -7.99
C VAL A 187 2.53 10.52 -8.31
N GLN A 188 3.28 10.05 -9.31
CA GLN A 188 4.56 10.66 -9.69
C GLN A 188 4.40 12.15 -10.06
N ARG A 189 3.32 12.47 -10.77
CA ARG A 189 3.01 13.85 -11.16
C ARG A 189 2.65 14.71 -9.95
N LEU A 190 1.77 14.24 -9.07
CA LEU A 190 1.37 14.93 -7.85
C LEU A 190 2.56 15.19 -6.94
N VAL A 191 3.44 14.19 -6.76
CA VAL A 191 4.68 14.39 -6.02
C VAL A 191 5.50 15.46 -6.71
N SER A 192 5.82 15.32 -8.01
CA SER A 192 6.70 16.28 -8.70
C SER A 192 6.20 17.73 -8.78
N GLU A 193 4.89 17.96 -8.87
CA GLU A 193 4.30 19.28 -9.11
C GLU A 193 4.03 20.07 -7.82
N TYR A 194 3.80 19.40 -6.69
CA TYR A 194 3.40 20.05 -5.43
C TYR A 194 4.53 20.08 -4.40
N HIS A 195 5.73 20.49 -4.83
CA HIS A 195 6.83 20.83 -3.95
C HIS A 195 6.89 22.34 -3.73
N GLU A 196 6.70 22.78 -2.49
CA GLU A 196 7.29 24.05 -2.02
C GLU A 196 8.73 23.82 -1.57
#